data_AF-A0A9E4D3U4-F1
#
_entry.id   AF-A0A9E4D3U4-F1
#
_cell.length_a   1.000
_cell.length_b   1.000
_cell.length_c   1.000
_cell.angle_alpha   90.00
_cell.angle_beta   90.00
_cell.angle_gamma   90.00
#
_symmetry.space_group_name_H-M   'P 1'
#
loop_
_entity.id
_entity.type
_entity.pdbx_description
1 polymer ?
#
loop_
_entity_poly.entity_id
_entity_poly.type
_entity_poly.pdbx_seq_one_letter_code
_entity_poly.pdbx_strand_id
1 'polypeptide(L)'
;LVEMEDYADRLTAERVRRVIKGYAFTGTQKTELLRERLNWRAIERANDLVDKVQGIENLHGHEYDRITKQVKDGELIVTGEKRVEDRAEGLGGEFTYCTLGQPVELDHILTGEDLPAFDALAGVLFHMATSQPLDPATLDEAKAYVGEANGTHVWLIYRPHLDWLKSPDAALTLSFARKLAEAQPDARHLVFAPARYVSQRMLDAEGLPVEFVPLPFALYRVERT
;
A
#
# COMPACT_ATOMS: atom_id res chain seq x y z
N LEU A 1 -0.48 3.23 -8.95
CA LEU A 1 0.74 3.77 -9.59
C LEU A 1 1.92 3.11 -8.91
N VAL A 2 2.85 2.53 -9.66
CA VAL A 2 4.12 2.00 -9.13
C VAL A 2 5.24 2.77 -9.82
N GLU A 3 6.17 3.31 -9.05
CA GLU A 3 7.31 4.07 -9.52
C GLU A 3 8.55 3.60 -8.76
N MET A 4 9.63 3.32 -9.49
CA MET A 4 10.86 2.71 -8.95
C MET A 4 12.00 3.72 -8.79
N GLU A 5 11.70 5.00 -8.95
CA GLU A 5 12.66 6.08 -8.91
C GLU A 5 12.89 6.59 -7.49
N ASP A 6 14.12 7.04 -7.19
CA ASP A 6 14.50 7.57 -5.87
C ASP A 6 13.70 8.82 -5.46
N TYR A 7 13.09 9.48 -6.45
CA TYR A 7 12.33 10.70 -6.28
C TYR A 7 10.83 10.50 -6.15
N ALA A 8 10.36 9.25 -6.16
CA ALA A 8 8.93 8.93 -6.13
C ALA A 8 8.21 9.63 -4.96
N ASP A 9 8.78 9.65 -3.75
CA ASP A 9 8.18 10.35 -2.61
C ASP A 9 8.30 11.88 -2.73
N ARG A 10 9.53 12.37 -2.93
CA ARG A 10 9.82 13.82 -2.92
C ARG A 10 9.20 14.60 -4.08
N LEU A 11 8.89 13.94 -5.19
CA LEU A 11 8.36 14.59 -6.39
C LEU A 11 6.98 14.08 -6.76
N THR A 12 6.81 12.80 -7.07
CA THR A 12 5.56 12.29 -7.61
C THR A 12 4.46 12.24 -6.56
N ALA A 13 4.74 11.61 -5.41
CA ALA A 13 3.83 11.58 -4.29
C ALA A 13 3.52 13.00 -3.79
N GLU A 14 4.52 13.87 -3.73
CA GLU A 14 4.34 15.28 -3.36
C GLU A 14 3.44 16.06 -4.34
N ARG A 15 3.55 15.81 -5.65
CA ARG A 15 2.62 16.39 -6.63
C ARG A 15 1.19 15.93 -6.40
N VAL A 16 0.98 14.64 -6.11
CA VAL A 16 -0.36 14.12 -5.80
C VAL A 16 -0.90 14.76 -4.51
N ARG A 17 -0.08 14.86 -3.46
CA ARG A 17 -0.44 15.55 -2.20
C ARG A 17 -0.87 17.00 -2.46
N ARG A 18 -0.17 17.72 -3.32
CA ARG A 18 -0.48 19.10 -3.71
C ARG A 18 -1.76 19.24 -4.51
N VAL A 19 -2.05 18.30 -5.41
CA VAL A 19 -3.32 18.30 -6.15
C VAL A 19 -4.50 18.07 -5.20
N ILE A 20 -4.34 17.16 -4.24
CA ILE A 20 -5.38 16.81 -3.27
C ILE A 20 -5.61 17.93 -2.25
N LYS A 21 -4.53 18.46 -1.65
CA LYS A 21 -4.61 19.43 -0.55
C LYS A 21 -4.58 20.89 -1.01
N GLY A 22 -4.23 21.13 -2.27
CA GLY A 22 -3.89 22.45 -2.79
C GLY A 22 -2.42 22.80 -2.55
N TYR A 23 -1.95 23.83 -3.23
CA TYR A 23 -0.55 24.26 -3.19
C TYR A 23 -0.42 25.78 -3.27
N ALA A 24 0.69 26.29 -2.76
CA ALA A 24 1.02 27.72 -2.89
C ALA A 24 1.18 28.05 -4.37
N PHE A 25 0.38 28.99 -4.84
CA PHE A 25 0.37 29.40 -6.22
C PHE A 25 -0.10 30.84 -6.29
N THR A 26 0.74 31.68 -6.89
CA THR A 26 0.41 33.06 -7.21
C THR A 26 0.41 33.18 -8.72
N GLY A 27 -0.73 33.55 -9.30
CA GLY A 27 -0.86 33.63 -10.74
C GLY A 27 -2.29 33.73 -11.20
N THR A 28 -2.48 33.61 -12.51
CA THR A 28 -3.81 33.57 -13.13
C THR A 28 -4.11 32.15 -13.55
N GLN A 29 -5.08 31.53 -12.89
CA GLN A 29 -5.64 30.27 -13.34
C GLN A 29 -6.55 30.53 -14.53
N LYS A 30 -6.35 29.77 -15.61
CA LYS A 30 -7.14 29.86 -16.84
C LYS A 30 -7.96 28.59 -17.01
N THR A 31 -9.26 28.76 -17.20
CA THR A 31 -10.19 27.67 -17.49
C THR A 31 -10.84 27.92 -18.84
N GLU A 32 -10.74 26.95 -19.75
CA GLU A 32 -11.42 27.02 -21.04
C GLU A 32 -12.91 26.73 -20.84
N LEU A 33 -13.75 27.71 -21.17
CA LEU A 33 -15.21 27.62 -21.03
C LEU A 33 -15.88 27.22 -22.33
N LEU A 34 -15.27 27.58 -23.47
CA LEU A 34 -15.74 27.23 -24.80
C LEU A 34 -14.57 27.21 -25.78
N ARG A 35 -14.61 26.23 -26.69
CA ARG A 35 -13.80 26.19 -27.90
C ARG A 35 -14.69 25.76 -29.06
N GLU A 36 -14.86 26.63 -30.04
CA GLU A 36 -15.70 26.35 -31.21
C GLU A 36 -15.00 26.78 -32.50
N ARG A 37 -14.93 25.88 -33.49
CA ARG A 37 -14.29 26.16 -34.77
C ARG A 37 -15.12 27.14 -35.61
N LEU A 38 -14.49 28.21 -36.06
CA LEU A 38 -15.08 29.19 -36.96
C LEU A 38 -14.96 28.71 -38.41
N ASN A 39 -16.08 28.26 -38.96
CA ASN A 39 -16.25 27.96 -40.37
C ASN A 39 -17.31 28.90 -40.98
N TRP A 40 -17.51 28.84 -42.29
CA TRP A 40 -18.47 29.72 -42.98
C TRP A 40 -19.89 29.66 -42.39
N ARG A 41 -20.36 28.48 -41.96
CA ARG A 41 -21.68 28.32 -41.31
C ARG A 41 -21.72 28.96 -39.92
N ALA A 42 -20.63 28.89 -39.17
CA ALA A 42 -20.52 29.54 -37.86
C ALA A 42 -20.59 31.08 -38.00
N ILE A 43 -20.04 31.61 -39.09
CA ILE A 43 -20.13 33.03 -39.45
C ILE A 43 -21.56 33.41 -39.86
N GLU A 44 -22.23 32.59 -40.69
CA GLU A 44 -23.65 32.79 -41.05
C GLU A 44 -24.56 32.81 -39.81
N ARG A 45 -24.17 32.12 -38.74
CA ARG A 45 -24.88 32.04 -37.45
C ARG A 45 -24.15 32.76 -36.32
N ALA A 46 -23.54 33.91 -36.62
CA ALA A 46 -22.76 34.65 -35.63
C ALA A 46 -23.58 35.05 -34.37
N ASN A 47 -24.87 35.33 -34.52
CA ASN A 47 -25.74 35.65 -33.38
C ASN A 47 -25.81 34.50 -32.37
N ASP A 48 -25.93 33.25 -32.84
CA ASP A 48 -25.96 32.07 -31.97
C ASP A 48 -24.66 31.94 -31.16
N LEU A 49 -23.51 32.28 -31.76
CA LEU A 49 -22.22 32.27 -31.07
C LEU A 49 -22.16 33.35 -29.99
N VAL A 50 -22.66 34.55 -30.29
CA VAL A 50 -22.72 35.65 -29.31
C VAL A 50 -23.63 35.27 -28.14
N ASP A 51 -24.82 34.72 -28.42
CA ASP A 51 -25.78 34.31 -27.39
C ASP A 51 -25.21 33.21 -26.49
N LYS A 52 -24.50 32.22 -27.07
CA LYS A 52 -23.79 31.19 -26.28
C LYS A 52 -22.76 31.80 -25.35
N VAL A 53 -21.91 32.69 -25.86
CA VAL A 53 -20.86 33.35 -25.06
C VAL A 53 -21.49 34.18 -23.95
N GLN A 54 -22.57 34.91 -24.24
CA GLN A 54 -23.27 35.72 -23.26
C GLN A 54 -23.95 34.83 -22.18
N GLY A 55 -24.48 33.68 -22.58
CA GLY A 55 -24.96 32.66 -21.64
C GLY A 55 -23.88 32.19 -20.67
N ILE A 56 -22.68 31.92 -21.17
CA ILE A 56 -21.52 31.54 -20.33
C ILE A 56 -21.16 32.67 -19.36
N GLU A 57 -21.11 33.92 -19.82
CA GLU A 57 -20.81 35.07 -18.95
C GLU A 57 -21.87 35.25 -17.86
N ASN A 58 -23.15 35.06 -18.18
CA ASN A 58 -24.23 35.20 -17.22
C ASN A 58 -24.22 34.08 -16.16
N LEU A 59 -23.92 32.84 -16.57
CA LEU A 59 -23.94 31.68 -15.69
C LEU A 59 -22.67 31.59 -14.83
N HIS A 60 -21.51 31.77 -15.45
CA HIS A 60 -20.20 31.50 -14.83
C HIS A 60 -19.38 32.75 -14.54
N GLY A 61 -19.86 33.95 -14.91
CA GLY A 61 -19.10 35.19 -14.75
C GLY A 61 -18.70 35.48 -13.30
N HIS A 62 -19.50 35.04 -12.32
CA HIS A 62 -19.21 35.21 -10.90
C HIS A 62 -18.08 34.30 -10.39
N GLU A 63 -17.70 33.26 -11.14
CA GLU A 63 -16.65 32.30 -10.75
C GLU A 63 -15.23 32.78 -11.11
N TYR A 64 -15.12 33.81 -11.96
CA TYR A 64 -13.87 34.32 -12.52
C TYR A 64 -13.74 35.83 -12.33
N ASP A 65 -12.52 36.33 -12.22
CA ASP A 65 -12.28 37.78 -12.17
C ASP A 65 -12.42 38.42 -13.55
N ARG A 66 -12.19 37.63 -14.60
CA ARG A 66 -12.27 38.08 -15.99
C ARG A 66 -12.63 36.93 -16.91
N ILE A 67 -13.47 37.18 -17.90
CA ILE A 67 -13.67 36.28 -19.05
C ILE A 67 -13.05 36.95 -20.29
N THR A 68 -12.25 36.19 -21.03
CA THR A 68 -11.59 36.64 -22.26
C THR A 68 -12.10 35.83 -23.45
N LYS A 69 -12.21 36.49 -24.60
CA LYS A 69 -12.71 35.92 -25.86
C LYS A 69 -11.66 36.19 -26.93
N GLN A 70 -11.18 35.15 -27.59
CA GLN A 70 -10.16 35.28 -28.63
C GLN A 70 -10.44 34.33 -29.78
N VAL A 71 -10.05 34.73 -30.99
CA VAL A 71 -10.02 33.84 -32.15
C VAL A 71 -8.58 33.49 -32.44
N LYS A 72 -8.25 32.20 -32.33
CA LYS A 72 -6.90 31.70 -32.58
C LYS A 72 -6.98 30.40 -33.38
N ASP A 73 -6.14 30.27 -34.40
CA ASP A 73 -6.07 29.08 -35.25
C ASP A 73 -7.42 28.67 -35.87
N GLY A 74 -8.29 29.66 -36.13
CA GLY A 74 -9.62 29.45 -36.67
C GLY A 74 -10.66 28.97 -35.66
N GLU A 75 -10.39 29.06 -34.35
CA GLU A 75 -11.33 28.70 -33.28
C GLU A 75 -11.63 29.92 -32.39
N LEU A 76 -12.90 30.10 -32.04
CA LEU A 76 -13.34 30.97 -30.96
C LEU A 76 -13.10 30.26 -29.63
N ILE A 77 -12.25 30.85 -28.79
CA ILE A 77 -11.90 30.34 -27.47
C ILE A 77 -12.38 31.35 -26.44
N VAL A 78 -13.18 30.88 -25.48
CA VAL A 78 -13.61 31.65 -24.29
C VAL A 78 -12.89 31.09 -23.08
N THR A 79 -12.25 31.96 -22.31
CA THR A 79 -11.43 31.57 -21.16
C THR A 79 -11.79 32.39 -19.95
N GLY A 80 -12.18 31.72 -18.86
CA GLY A 80 -12.28 32.31 -17.53
C GLY A 80 -10.90 32.41 -16.90
N GLU A 81 -10.58 33.59 -16.37
CA GLU A 81 -9.33 33.92 -15.70
C GLU A 81 -9.64 34.28 -14.24
N LYS A 82 -9.06 33.52 -13.31
CA LYS A 82 -9.16 33.76 -11.86
C LYS A 82 -7.77 34.01 -11.31
N ARG A 83 -7.59 35.14 -10.64
CA ARG A 83 -6.38 35.48 -9.91
C ARG A 83 -6.37 34.66 -8.63
N VAL A 84 -5.26 33.95 -8.43
CA VAL A 84 -4.96 33.25 -7.19
C VAL A 84 -3.81 34.01 -6.56
N GLU A 85 -4.06 34.59 -5.38
CA GLU A 85 -3.08 35.46 -4.72
C GLU A 85 -2.08 34.63 -3.93
N ASP A 86 -2.54 33.62 -3.19
CA ASP A 86 -1.69 32.84 -2.28
C ASP A 86 -1.71 31.32 -2.52
N ARG A 87 -2.89 30.73 -2.74
CA ARG A 87 -3.06 29.27 -2.71
C ARG A 87 -4.13 28.80 -3.68
N ALA A 88 -3.78 27.81 -4.50
CA ALA A 88 -4.75 27.03 -5.27
C ALA A 88 -5.41 26.01 -4.34
N GLU A 89 -6.74 25.94 -4.38
CA GLU A 89 -7.52 24.95 -3.63
C GLU A 89 -7.24 23.53 -4.15
N GLY A 90 -7.29 22.56 -3.22
CA GLY A 90 -7.14 21.16 -3.56
C GLY A 90 -8.43 20.54 -4.07
N LEU A 91 -8.31 19.43 -4.80
CA LEU A 91 -9.47 18.70 -5.32
C LEU A 91 -10.11 17.77 -4.27
N GLY A 92 -9.52 17.66 -3.07
CA GLY A 92 -9.93 16.71 -2.06
C GLY A 92 -9.51 15.27 -2.38
N GLY A 93 -9.87 14.33 -1.50
CA GLY A 93 -9.51 12.91 -1.59
C GLY A 93 -8.39 12.50 -0.64
N GLU A 94 -8.02 11.22 -0.71
CA GLU A 94 -6.97 10.61 0.11
C GLU A 94 -5.89 9.99 -0.78
N PHE A 95 -4.66 9.97 -0.27
CA PHE A 95 -3.51 9.41 -0.95
C PHE A 95 -2.55 8.81 0.06
N THR A 96 -2.20 7.55 -0.15
CA THR A 96 -1.23 6.81 0.66
C THR A 96 -0.02 6.49 -0.20
N TYR A 97 1.16 6.83 0.32
CA TYR A 97 2.44 6.45 -0.27
C TYR A 97 3.02 5.30 0.55
N CYS A 98 3.40 4.22 -0.13
CA CYS A 98 4.04 3.06 0.48
C CYS A 98 5.37 2.82 -0.21
N THR A 99 6.41 2.55 0.59
CA THR A 99 7.70 2.08 0.10
C THR A 99 7.71 0.56 0.16
N LEU A 100 8.21 -0.09 -0.89
CA LEU A 100 8.44 -1.53 -0.85
C LEU A 100 9.60 -1.84 0.09
N GLY A 101 9.41 -2.86 0.94
CA GLY A 101 10.49 -3.40 1.78
C GLY A 101 11.54 -4.15 0.96
N GLN A 102 12.55 -4.68 1.66
CA GLN A 102 13.52 -5.58 1.04
C GLN A 102 12.81 -6.78 0.41
N PRO A 103 13.27 -7.26 -0.77
CA PRO A 103 12.69 -8.44 -1.38
C PRO A 103 12.86 -9.66 -0.47
N VAL A 104 11.80 -10.47 -0.36
CA VAL A 104 11.86 -11.76 0.33
C VAL A 104 12.16 -12.82 -0.72
N GLU A 105 13.44 -13.13 -0.89
CA GLU A 105 13.88 -14.10 -1.89
C GLU A 105 13.85 -15.52 -1.31
N LEU A 106 12.76 -16.23 -1.59
CA LEU A 106 12.52 -17.58 -1.08
C LEU A 106 13.68 -18.54 -1.37
N ASP A 107 14.34 -18.43 -2.53
CA ASP A 107 15.48 -19.28 -2.91
C ASP A 107 16.74 -19.01 -2.06
N HIS A 108 17.05 -17.75 -1.76
CA HIS A 108 18.18 -17.38 -0.89
C HIS A 108 17.92 -17.73 0.58
N ILE A 109 16.65 -17.76 0.97
CA ILE A 109 16.23 -18.28 2.27
C ILE A 109 16.50 -19.79 2.37
N LEU A 110 16.40 -20.55 1.26
CA LEU A 110 16.75 -21.99 1.23
C LEU A 110 18.25 -22.22 1.45
N THR A 111 19.10 -21.34 0.91
CA THR A 111 20.57 -21.44 1.00
C THR A 111 21.12 -20.82 2.28
N GLY A 112 20.34 -19.98 2.96
CA GLY A 112 20.72 -19.27 4.17
C GLY A 112 21.67 -18.09 3.92
N GLU A 113 21.77 -17.62 2.68
CA GLU A 113 22.63 -16.51 2.26
C GLU A 113 22.05 -15.15 2.66
N ASP A 114 20.74 -14.96 2.49
CA ASP A 114 20.03 -13.74 2.86
C ASP A 114 18.77 -14.09 3.67
N LEU A 115 18.86 -13.91 4.98
CA LEU A 115 17.79 -14.22 5.92
C LEU A 115 16.96 -12.95 6.15
N PRO A 116 15.66 -12.94 5.78
CA PRO A 116 14.80 -11.76 5.90
C PRO A 116 14.64 -11.35 7.36
N ALA A 117 14.36 -10.07 7.59
CA ALA A 117 13.95 -9.61 8.91
C ALA A 117 12.66 -10.31 9.37
N PHE A 118 12.44 -10.35 10.69
CA PHE A 118 11.31 -11.03 11.31
C PHE A 118 9.96 -10.56 10.75
N ASP A 119 9.77 -9.26 10.62
CA ASP A 119 8.56 -8.61 10.11
C ASP A 119 8.28 -8.94 8.64
N ALA A 120 9.32 -8.92 7.80
CA ALA A 120 9.23 -9.28 6.39
C ALA A 120 8.79 -10.74 6.21
N LEU A 121 9.41 -11.68 6.94
CA LEU A 121 9.03 -13.08 6.89
C LEU A 121 7.65 -13.33 7.49
N ALA A 122 7.34 -12.69 8.62
CA ALA A 122 6.04 -12.78 9.28
C ALA A 122 4.91 -12.33 8.35
N GLY A 123 5.10 -11.21 7.62
CA GLY A 123 4.12 -10.71 6.66
C GLY A 123 3.81 -11.70 5.54
N VAL A 124 4.85 -12.32 4.96
CA VAL A 124 4.69 -13.33 3.91
C VAL A 124 3.98 -14.57 4.44
N LEU A 125 4.44 -15.13 5.56
CA LEU A 125 3.86 -16.35 6.13
C LEU A 125 2.44 -16.14 6.63
N PHE A 126 2.15 -14.99 7.25
CA PHE A 126 0.81 -14.64 7.67
C PHE A 126 -0.14 -14.61 6.46
N HIS A 127 0.22 -13.88 5.41
CA HIS A 127 -0.61 -13.82 4.20
C HIS A 127 -0.78 -15.20 3.55
N MET A 128 0.28 -16.02 3.47
CA MET A 128 0.19 -17.38 2.94
C MET A 128 -0.75 -18.28 3.76
N ALA A 129 -0.77 -18.11 5.09
CA ALA A 129 -1.62 -18.90 5.98
C ALA A 129 -3.07 -18.42 6.01
N THR A 130 -3.30 -17.11 5.93
CA THR A 130 -4.60 -16.50 6.25
C THR A 130 -5.28 -15.86 5.04
N SER A 131 -4.57 -15.67 3.92
CA SER A 131 -4.99 -14.84 2.79
C SER A 131 -5.40 -13.41 3.18
N GLN A 132 -4.87 -12.91 4.30
CA GLN A 132 -5.11 -11.56 4.82
C GLN A 132 -3.78 -10.81 4.96
N PRO A 133 -3.77 -9.48 4.75
CA PRO A 133 -2.59 -8.68 5.05
C PRO A 133 -2.31 -8.70 6.55
N LEU A 134 -1.03 -8.75 6.91
CA LEU A 134 -0.60 -8.58 8.30
C LEU A 134 -0.76 -7.11 8.70
N ASP A 135 -1.33 -6.86 9.88
CA ASP A 135 -1.21 -5.58 10.57
C ASP A 135 0.12 -5.54 11.33
N PRO A 136 1.09 -4.68 10.94
CA PRO A 136 2.37 -4.60 11.63
C PRO A 136 2.25 -4.23 13.11
N ALA A 137 1.16 -3.58 13.52
CA ALA A 137 0.93 -3.21 14.92
C ALA A 137 0.66 -4.41 15.84
N THR A 138 0.31 -5.58 15.28
CA THR A 138 0.07 -6.80 16.06
C THR A 138 1.33 -7.62 16.30
N LEU A 139 2.43 -7.31 15.61
CA LEU A 139 3.69 -8.03 15.71
C LEU A 139 4.30 -7.87 17.11
N ASP A 140 4.68 -8.99 17.72
CA ASP A 140 5.48 -9.02 18.95
C ASP A 140 6.56 -10.10 18.80
N GLU A 141 7.70 -9.69 18.24
CA GLU A 141 8.87 -10.56 18.01
C GLU A 141 9.37 -11.21 19.31
N ALA A 142 9.32 -10.48 20.44
CA ALA A 142 9.75 -11.01 21.74
C ALA A 142 8.87 -12.18 22.21
N LYS A 143 7.59 -12.19 21.82
CA LYS A 143 6.66 -13.31 22.08
C LYS A 143 6.55 -14.29 20.92
N ALA A 144 7.26 -14.09 19.82
CA ALA A 144 7.08 -14.84 18.58
C ALA A 144 5.63 -14.76 18.04
N TYR A 145 4.90 -13.68 18.35
CA TYR A 145 3.50 -13.50 17.93
C TYR A 145 3.43 -12.65 16.67
N VAL A 146 2.64 -13.10 15.70
CA VAL A 146 2.46 -12.41 14.42
C VAL A 146 1.13 -11.67 14.38
N GLY A 147 0.04 -12.40 14.59
CA GLY A 147 -1.31 -11.84 14.51
C GLY A 147 -2.39 -12.92 14.58
N GLU A 148 -3.62 -12.52 14.34
CA GLU A 148 -4.79 -13.42 14.33
C GLU A 148 -5.60 -13.21 13.06
N ALA A 149 -6.10 -14.29 12.47
CA ALA A 149 -7.13 -14.24 11.44
C ALA A 149 -8.09 -15.41 11.60
N ASN A 150 -9.40 -15.15 11.46
CA ASN A 150 -10.45 -16.18 11.46
C ASN A 150 -10.39 -17.14 12.68
N GLY A 151 -10.10 -16.62 13.88
CA GLY A 151 -9.98 -17.41 15.11
C GLY A 151 -8.72 -18.30 15.18
N THR A 152 -7.73 -18.04 14.33
CA THR A 152 -6.43 -18.71 14.34
C THR A 152 -5.33 -17.69 14.63
N HIS A 153 -4.60 -17.90 15.72
CA HIS A 153 -3.41 -17.14 16.07
C HIS A 153 -2.19 -17.69 15.33
N VAL A 154 -1.41 -16.81 14.71
CA VAL A 154 -0.19 -17.13 13.98
C VAL A 154 1.03 -16.75 14.81
N TRP A 155 1.97 -17.68 14.90
CA TRP A 155 3.21 -17.55 15.66
C TRP A 155 4.41 -17.87 14.77
N LEU A 156 5.53 -17.19 14.98
CA LEU A 156 6.75 -17.36 14.21
C LEU A 156 7.96 -17.46 15.14
N ILE A 157 8.53 -18.66 15.26
CA ILE A 157 9.79 -18.87 15.98
C ILE A 157 10.92 -18.67 14.98
N TYR A 158 11.46 -17.45 14.93
CA TYR A 158 12.46 -17.07 13.94
C TYR A 158 13.39 -15.97 14.43
N ARG A 159 14.66 -16.08 14.04
CA ARG A 159 15.65 -15.00 14.08
C ARG A 159 16.48 -15.10 12.80
N PRO A 160 16.88 -13.98 12.17
CA PRO A 160 17.73 -13.99 10.98
C PRO A 160 19.19 -14.32 11.34
N HIS A 161 19.42 -15.49 11.95
CA HIS A 161 20.73 -15.96 12.39
C HIS A 161 20.85 -17.47 12.18
N LEU A 162 21.72 -17.87 11.26
CA LEU A 162 21.83 -19.26 10.80
C LEU A 162 22.12 -20.27 11.93
N ASP A 163 23.09 -19.98 12.80
CA ASP A 163 23.42 -20.91 13.90
C ASP A 163 22.29 -21.05 14.91
N TRP A 164 21.53 -19.97 15.15
CA TRP A 164 20.36 -20.01 16.02
C TRP A 164 19.24 -20.84 15.40
N LEU A 165 18.98 -20.68 14.09
CA LEU A 165 17.96 -21.46 13.38
C LEU A 165 18.27 -22.97 13.37
N LYS A 166 19.55 -23.35 13.46
CA LYS A 166 20.00 -24.74 13.59
C LYS A 166 19.98 -25.26 15.03
N SER A 167 19.81 -24.37 16.00
CA SER A 167 19.84 -24.72 17.42
C SER A 167 18.50 -25.28 17.92
N PRO A 168 18.51 -26.00 19.05
CA PRO A 168 17.29 -26.44 19.72
C PRO A 168 16.32 -25.30 20.10
N ASP A 169 16.83 -24.09 20.31
CA ASP A 169 16.03 -22.95 20.75
C ASP A 169 15.08 -22.43 19.66
N ALA A 170 15.31 -22.79 18.41
CA ALA A 170 14.44 -22.43 17.29
C ALA A 170 13.29 -23.44 17.08
N ALA A 171 13.25 -24.55 17.80
CA ALA A 171 12.23 -25.58 17.59
C ALA A 171 10.94 -25.30 18.38
N LEU A 172 9.80 -25.70 17.83
CA LEU A 172 8.55 -25.79 18.60
C LEU A 172 8.70 -26.84 19.71
N THR A 173 8.52 -26.39 20.96
CA THR A 173 8.54 -27.24 22.15
C THR A 173 7.15 -27.41 22.76
N LEU A 174 6.98 -28.45 23.57
CA LEU A 174 5.73 -28.69 24.30
C LEU A 174 5.43 -27.58 25.33
N SER A 175 6.46 -27.05 26.00
CA SER A 175 6.30 -25.94 26.95
C SER A 175 5.82 -24.66 26.25
N PHE A 176 6.33 -24.38 25.06
CA PHE A 176 5.83 -23.27 24.25
C PHE A 176 4.38 -23.51 23.83
N ALA A 177 4.03 -24.70 23.32
CA ALA A 177 2.67 -25.05 22.93
C ALA A 177 1.66 -24.90 24.08
N ARG A 178 2.02 -25.33 25.30
CA ARG A 178 1.19 -25.13 26.51
C ARG A 178 0.96 -23.66 26.81
N LYS A 179 2.02 -22.84 26.76
CA LYS A 179 1.92 -21.40 26.97
C LYS A 179 0.97 -20.74 25.96
N LEU A 180 0.97 -21.20 24.71
CA LEU A 180 0.05 -20.68 23.69
C LEU A 180 -1.40 -21.00 24.04
N ALA A 181 -1.69 -22.27 24.34
CA ALA A 181 -3.03 -22.72 24.70
C ALA A 181 -3.53 -22.11 26.01
N GLU A 182 -2.66 -21.88 27.00
CA GLU A 182 -3.02 -21.16 28.23
C GLU A 182 -3.38 -19.69 27.97
N ALA A 183 -2.71 -19.04 27.01
CA ALA A 183 -2.97 -17.66 26.66
C ALA A 183 -4.29 -17.47 25.90
N GLN A 184 -4.65 -18.42 25.03
CA GLN A 184 -5.90 -18.40 24.25
C GLN A 184 -6.52 -19.81 24.15
N PRO A 185 -7.24 -20.28 25.19
CA PRO A 185 -7.68 -21.68 25.30
C PRO A 185 -8.63 -22.15 24.19
N ASP A 186 -9.47 -21.24 23.69
CA ASP A 186 -10.52 -21.56 22.72
C ASP A 186 -10.08 -21.32 21.26
N ALA A 187 -8.83 -20.91 21.04
CA ALA A 187 -8.34 -20.52 19.72
C ALA A 187 -7.44 -21.59 19.11
N ARG A 188 -7.35 -21.59 17.77
CA ARG A 188 -6.35 -22.41 17.07
C ARG A 188 -5.03 -21.66 17.00
N HIS A 189 -3.92 -22.38 17.10
CA HIS A 189 -2.58 -21.81 17.00
C HIS A 189 -1.82 -22.44 15.83
N LEU A 190 -1.38 -21.61 14.89
CA LEU A 190 -0.51 -22.01 13.80
C LEU A 190 0.91 -21.52 14.09
N VAL A 191 1.86 -22.45 14.28
CA VAL A 191 3.23 -22.11 14.65
C VAL A 191 4.18 -22.44 13.51
N PHE A 192 4.77 -21.39 12.95
CA PHE A 192 5.88 -21.48 12.01
C PHE A 192 7.20 -21.60 12.77
N ALA A 193 7.97 -22.65 12.47
CA ALA A 193 9.29 -22.87 13.06
C ALA A 193 10.19 -23.71 12.15
N PRO A 194 11.53 -23.61 12.25
CA PRO A 194 12.47 -24.47 11.51
C PRO A 194 12.29 -25.95 11.81
N ALA A 195 11.99 -26.28 13.07
CA ALA A 195 11.85 -27.65 13.55
C ALA A 195 10.83 -27.76 14.68
N ARG A 196 10.54 -29.00 15.09
CA ARG A 196 9.71 -29.31 16.25
C ARG A 196 10.34 -30.42 17.08
N TYR A 197 10.24 -30.31 18.40
CA TYR A 197 10.53 -31.40 19.36
C TYR A 197 9.27 -32.00 19.98
N VAL A 198 8.11 -31.56 19.53
CA VAL A 198 6.82 -32.12 19.90
C VAL A 198 6.17 -32.78 18.69
N SER A 199 5.54 -33.95 18.90
CA SER A 199 4.78 -34.64 17.86
C SER A 199 3.31 -34.26 17.92
N GLN A 200 2.59 -34.35 16.80
CA GLN A 200 1.15 -34.07 16.78
C GLN A 200 0.38 -34.90 17.82
N ARG A 201 0.73 -36.19 17.96
CA ARG A 201 0.13 -37.08 18.97
C ARG A 201 0.27 -36.57 20.41
N MET A 202 1.39 -35.91 20.74
CA MET A 202 1.58 -35.34 22.08
C MET A 202 0.74 -34.07 22.29
N LEU A 203 0.60 -33.25 21.25
CA LEU A 203 -0.28 -32.07 21.28
C LEU A 203 -1.74 -32.49 21.45
N ASP A 204 -2.19 -33.47 20.66
CA ASP A 204 -3.55 -34.00 20.71
C ASP A 204 -3.86 -34.66 22.07
N ALA A 205 -2.90 -35.39 22.64
CA ALA A 205 -3.05 -36.04 23.95
C ALA A 205 -3.23 -35.04 25.12
N GLU A 206 -2.69 -33.84 24.99
CA GLU A 206 -2.86 -32.76 25.97
C GLU A 206 -3.98 -31.77 25.59
N GLY A 207 -4.70 -32.04 24.49
CA GLY A 207 -5.78 -31.18 24.01
C GLY A 207 -5.31 -29.80 23.56
N LEU A 208 -4.05 -29.68 23.11
CA LEU A 208 -3.47 -28.41 22.69
C LEU A 208 -3.82 -28.13 21.21
N PRO A 209 -4.60 -27.08 20.88
CA PRO A 209 -5.02 -26.78 19.50
C PRO A 209 -3.89 -26.10 18.70
N VAL A 210 -2.73 -26.74 18.65
CA VAL A 210 -1.50 -26.23 18.02
C VAL A 210 -1.17 -27.05 16.77
N GLU A 211 -0.94 -26.35 15.67
CA GLU A 211 -0.53 -26.91 14.39
C GLU A 211 0.87 -26.39 14.03
N PHE A 212 1.79 -27.30 13.73
CA PHE A 212 3.16 -26.97 13.32
C PHE A 212 3.24 -26.84 11.80
N VAL A 213 3.80 -25.72 11.33
CA VAL A 213 4.14 -25.52 9.93
C VAL A 213 5.66 -25.33 9.82
N PRO A 214 6.36 -26.18 9.05
CA PRO A 214 7.78 -25.97 8.83
C PRO A 214 7.99 -24.69 8.04
N LEU A 215 9.02 -23.94 8.40
CA LEU A 215 9.43 -22.80 7.59
C LEU A 215 9.88 -23.26 6.19
N PRO A 216 9.67 -22.45 5.15
CA PRO A 216 9.88 -22.86 3.76
C PRO A 216 11.35 -23.09 3.37
N PHE A 217 12.30 -23.18 4.32
CA PHE A 217 13.72 -23.34 4.07
C PHE A 217 14.27 -24.73 4.35
N ALA A 218 15.07 -25.24 3.41
CA ALA A 218 15.72 -26.54 3.49
C ALA A 218 16.99 -26.50 4.38
N LEU A 219 16.94 -25.89 5.58
CA LEU A 219 18.11 -25.75 6.47
C LEU A 219 18.79 -27.10 6.83
N TYR A 220 18.05 -28.21 6.70
CA TYR A 220 18.53 -29.57 7.00
C TYR A 220 18.97 -30.37 5.76
N ARG A 221 18.86 -29.82 4.54
CA ARG A 221 19.51 -30.40 3.35
C ARG A 221 20.94 -29.88 3.25
N VAL A 222 21.77 -30.26 4.21
CA VAL A 222 23.18 -30.43 3.89
C VAL A 222 23.22 -31.70 3.03
N GLU A 223 23.37 -31.51 1.73
CA GLU A 223 23.86 -32.58 0.87
C GLU A 223 25.16 -33.09 1.50
N ARG A 224 25.15 -34.35 1.92
CA ARG A 224 26.38 -35.05 2.27
C ARG A 224 27.17 -35.19 0.98
N THR A 225 28.11 -34.28 0.75
CA THR A 225 29.21 -34.50 -0.20
C THR A 225 30.38 -35.12 0.55
#